data_AF-A0A317JG64-F1
#
_entry.id   AF-A0A317JG64-F1
#
_cell.length_a   1.000
_cell.length_b   1.000
_cell.length_c   1.000
_cell.angle_alpha   90.00
_cell.angle_beta   90.00
_cell.angle_gamma   90.00
#
_symmetry.space_group_name_H-M   'P 1'
#
loop_
_entity.id
_entity.type
_entity.pdbx_description
1 polymer ?
#
loop_
_entity_poly.entity_id
_entity_poly.type
_entity_poly.pdbx_seq_one_letter_code
_entity_poly.pdbx_strand_id
1 'polypeptide(L)' 'MKTPLGDIRANICAGVRWLFEKRRLASIHLKKSASWIETIWEYKGVKRAKTKKEVEKIKRIFSDFYEKLQKCGKD' A
#
# COMPACT_ATOMS: atom_id res chain seq x y z
N MET A 1 -8.04 28.05 -6.76
CA MET A 1 -8.74 27.15 -7.69
C MET A 1 -9.02 25.85 -6.96
N LYS A 2 -10.28 25.59 -6.56
CA LYS A 2 -10.63 24.32 -5.90
C LYS A 2 -10.76 23.27 -6.99
N THR A 3 -9.96 22.21 -6.94
CA THR A 3 -10.16 21.05 -7.82
C THR A 3 -11.56 20.51 -7.59
N PRO A 4 -12.40 20.39 -8.64
CA PRO A 4 -13.72 19.79 -8.48
C PRO A 4 -13.53 18.36 -7.99
N LEU A 5 -14.19 18.00 -6.89
CA LEU A 5 -14.11 16.65 -6.29
C LEU A 5 -14.48 15.53 -7.29
N GLY A 6 -15.15 15.88 -8.40
CA GLY A 6 -15.57 14.99 -9.48
C GLY A 6 -14.63 14.89 -10.69
N ASP A 7 -13.49 15.60 -10.72
CA ASP A 7 -12.52 15.39 -11.80
C ASP A 7 -11.73 14.10 -11.57
N ILE A 8 -12.09 13.06 -12.32
CA ILE A 8 -11.47 11.73 -12.28
C ILE A 8 -9.94 11.83 -12.48
N ARG A 9 -9.47 12.70 -13.37
CA ARG A 9 -8.02 12.84 -13.65
C ARG A 9 -7.29 13.44 -12.46
N ALA A 10 -7.87 14.48 -11.86
CA ALA A 10 -7.31 15.10 -10.66
C ALA A 10 -7.25 14.08 -9.50
N ASN A 11 -8.30 13.26 -9.34
CA ASN A 11 -8.38 12.24 -8.29
C ASN A 11 -7.37 11.10 -8.49
N ILE A 12 -7.19 10.61 -9.72
CA ILE A 12 -6.16 9.60 -10.03
C ILE A 12 -4.76 10.16 -9.74
N CYS A 13 -4.48 11.38 -10.22
CA CYS A 13 -3.19 12.03 -9.96
C CYS A 13 -2.91 12.24 -8.47
N ALA A 14 -3.94 12.59 -7.68
CA ALA A 14 -3.83 12.70 -6.23
C ALA A 14 -3.56 11.33 -5.59
N GLY A 15 -4.27 10.29 -6.03
CA GLY A 15 -4.08 8.92 -5.56
C GLY A 15 -2.67 8.39 -5.84
N VAL A 16 -2.14 8.60 -7.05
CA VAL A 16 -0.77 8.24 -7.42
C VAL A 16 0.23 9.00 -6.54
N ARG A 17 0.13 10.33 -6.44
CA ARG A 17 1.02 11.14 -5.57
C ARG A 17 1.01 10.64 -4.12
N TRP A 18 -0.17 10.34 -3.59
CA TRP A 18 -0.34 9.82 -2.25
C TRP A 18 0.33 8.45 -2.06
N LEU A 19 0.25 7.54 -3.05
CA LEU A 19 0.93 6.24 -3.00
C LEU A 19 2.46 6.38 -2.92
N PHE A 20 3.05 7.28 -3.72
CA PHE A 20 4.49 7.57 -3.66
C PHE A 20 4.90 8.17 -2.32
N GLU A 21 4.07 9.06 -1.75
CA GLU A 21 4.32 9.60 -0.41
C GLU A 21 4.27 8.51 0.66
N LYS A 22 3.35 7.55 0.56
CA LYS A 22 3.34 6.38 1.46
C LYS A 22 4.60 5.55 1.33
N ARG A 23 5.12 5.34 0.12
CA ARG A 23 6.37 4.62 -0.10
C ARG A 23 7.57 5.34 0.50
N ARG A 24 7.61 6.67 0.39
CA ARG A 24 8.63 7.52 1.04
C ARG A 24 8.60 7.37 2.57
N LEU A 25 7.41 7.48 3.17
CA LEU A 25 7.23 7.31 4.62
C LEU A 25 7.59 5.91 5.10
N ALA A 26 7.20 4.87 4.36
CA ALA A 26 7.57 3.49 4.64
C ALA A 26 9.10 3.30 4.56
N SER A 27 9.75 3.92 3.57
CA SER A 27 11.21 3.83 3.40
C SER A 27 11.97 4.47 4.56
N ILE A 28 11.49 5.62 5.04
CA ILE A 28 12.02 6.28 6.25
C ILE A 28 11.84 5.38 7.47
N HIS A 29 10.66 4.79 7.64
CA HIS A 29 10.36 3.92 8.78
C HIS A 29 11.22 2.66 8.80
N LEU A 30 11.34 1.99 7.65
CA LEU A 30 12.10 0.75 7.50
C LEU A 30 13.62 0.98 7.35
N LYS A 31 14.06 2.23 7.28
CA LYS A 31 15.46 2.64 7.05
C LYS A 31 16.10 2.00 5.81
N LYS A 32 15.28 1.75 4.78
CA LYS A 32 15.69 1.19 3.47
C LYS A 32 14.73 1.63 2.38
N SER A 33 15.10 1.45 1.12
CA SER A 33 14.15 1.63 0.01
C SER A 33 13.03 0.61 0.11
N ALA A 34 11.81 1.06 0.42
CA ALA A 34 10.66 0.18 0.57
C ALA A 34 10.17 -0.31 -0.80
N SER A 35 9.90 -1.60 -0.90
CA SER A 35 9.14 -2.17 -2.02
C SER A 35 7.67 -1.71 -1.97
N TRP A 36 6.95 -1.89 -3.08
CA TRP A 36 5.52 -1.61 -3.10
C TRP A 36 4.73 -2.51 -2.16
N ILE A 37 5.11 -3.78 -2.04
CA ILE A 37 4.49 -4.72 -1.10
C ILE A 37 4.67 -4.24 0.35
N GLU A 38 5.89 -3.89 0.74
CA GLU A 38 6.18 -3.35 2.08
C GLU A 38 5.44 -2.04 2.34
N THR A 39 5.35 -1.16 1.33
CA THR A 39 4.58 0.08 1.42
C THR A 39 3.11 -0.19 1.75
N ILE A 40 2.50 -1.19 1.09
CA ILE A 40 1.11 -1.56 1.35
C ILE A 40 0.96 -2.21 2.73
N TRP A 41 1.88 -3.08 3.14
CA TRP A 41 1.87 -3.67 4.48
C TRP A 41 1.93 -2.59 5.58
N GLU A 42 2.87 -1.66 5.46
CA GLU A 42 3.02 -0.52 6.37
C GLU A 42 1.75 0.34 6.42
N TYR A 43 1.16 0.63 5.26
CA TYR A 43 -0.07 1.39 5.17
C TYR A 43 -1.28 0.66 5.77
N LYS A 44 -1.46 -0.63 5.45
CA LYS A 44 -2.67 -1.40 5.80
C LYS A 44 -2.73 -1.79 7.26
N GLY A 45 -1.61 -1.82 7.98
CA GLY A 45 -1.68 -1.96 9.42
C GLY A 45 -0.43 -2.49 10.12
N VAL A 46 0.64 -2.86 9.41
CA VAL A 46 1.86 -3.36 10.09
C VAL A 46 2.38 -2.35 11.11
N LYS A 47 2.38 -1.06 10.77
CA LYS A 47 2.75 0.02 11.69
C LYS A 47 1.87 0.11 12.96
N ARG A 48 0.62 -0.37 12.88
CA ARG A 48 -0.37 -0.31 13.98
C ARG A 48 -0.49 -1.62 14.76
N ALA A 49 0.14 -2.70 14.27
CA ALA A 49 0.13 -3.98 14.94
C ALA A 49 0.90 -3.90 16.26
N LYS A 50 0.33 -4.49 17.32
CA LYS A 50 0.93 -4.49 18.65
C LYS A 50 1.79 -5.73 18.88
N THR A 51 1.56 -6.78 18.09
CA THR A 51 2.25 -8.06 18.22
C THR A 51 2.85 -8.53 16.90
N LYS A 52 3.93 -9.33 16.99
CA LYS A 52 4.50 -9.99 15.81
C LYS A 52 3.49 -10.88 15.09
N LYS A 53 2.59 -11.54 15.83
CA LYS A 53 1.54 -12.40 15.28
C LYS A 53 0.55 -11.62 14.41
N GLU A 54 0.20 -10.40 14.82
CA GLU A 54 -0.65 -9.51 14.01
C GLU A 54 0.05 -9.04 12.75
N VAL A 55 1.34 -8.69 12.83
CA VAL A 55 2.15 -8.35 11.66
C VAL A 55 2.15 -9.48 10.64
N GLU A 56 2.42 -10.71 11.07
CA GLU A 56 2.44 -11.87 10.18
C GLU A 56 1.05 -12.19 9.60
N LYS A 57 -0.01 -12.01 10.39
CA LYS A 57 -1.39 -12.14 9.89
C LYS A 57 -1.69 -11.13 8.78
N ILE A 58 -1.30 -9.87 8.95
CA ILE A 58 -1.52 -8.80 7.95
C ILE A 58 -0.77 -9.12 6.66
N LYS A 59 0.52 -9.50 6.77
CA LYS A 59 1.33 -9.89 5.60
C LYS A 59 0.70 -11.06 4.86
N ARG A 60 0.31 -12.11 5.58
CA ARG A 60 -0.32 -13.31 5.00
C ARG A 60 -1.61 -12.99 4.26
N ILE A 61 -2.53 -12.25 4.88
CA ILE A 61 -3.80 -11.86 4.24
C ILE A 61 -3.54 -11.11 2.93
N PHE A 62 -2.57 -10.19 2.94
CA PHE A 62 -2.20 -9.48 1.72
C PHE A 62 -1.59 -10.39 0.66
N SER A 63 -0.63 -11.25 1.04
CA SER A 63 0.02 -12.18 0.11
C SER A 63 -0.99 -13.14 -0.52
N ASP A 64 -1.87 -13.75 0.28
CA ASP A 64 -2.92 -14.66 -0.19
C ASP A 64 -3.85 -13.96 -1.22
N PHE A 65 -4.18 -12.69 -0.98
CA PHE A 65 -4.97 -11.88 -1.91
C PHE A 65 -4.19 -11.53 -3.18
N TYR A 66 -2.94 -11.10 -3.05
CA TYR A 66 -2.09 -10.69 -4.17
C TYR A 66 -1.76 -11.87 -5.10
N GLU A 67 -1.49 -13.05 -4.56
CA GLU A 67 -1.28 -14.27 -5.33
C GLU A 67 -2.52 -14.66 -6.13
N LYS A 68 -3.73 -14.52 -5.55
CA LYS A 68 -4.99 -14.75 -6.29
C LYS A 68 -5.12 -13.79 -7.45
N LEU A 69 -4.84 -12.50 -7.25
CA LEU A 69 -4.87 -11.50 -8.32
C LEU A 69 -3.85 -11.79 -9.42
N GLN A 70 -2.66 -12.28 -9.09
CA GLN A 70 -1.65 -12.63 -10.10
C GLN A 70 -2.03 -13.85 -10.95
N LYS A 71 -2.94 -14.69 -10.45
CA LYS A 71 -3.50 -15.84 -11.16
C LYS A 71 -4.72 -15.43 -12.01
N CYS A 72 -5.53 -14.49 -11.53
CA CYS A 72 -6.60 -13.88 -12.31
C CYS A 72 -6.02 -13.13 -13.52
N GLY A 73 -6.21 -13.66 -14.73
CA GLY A 73 -5.68 -13.11 -15.98
C GLY A 73 -4.51 -13.88 -16.59
N LYS A 74 -4.17 -15.06 -16.03
CA LYS A 74 -3.34 -16.07 -16.68
C LYS A 74 -4.20 -17.30 -17.02
N ASP A 75 -5.15 -17.08 -17.92
CA ASP A 75 -5.85 -18.13 -18.68
C ASP A 75 -5.45 -17.96 -20.16
#